data_AF-A0A5R2NLB7-F1
#
_entry.id   AF-A0A5R2NLB7-F1
#
_cell.length_a   1.000
_cell.length_b   1.000
_cell.length_c   1.000
_cell.angle_alpha   90.00
_cell.angle_beta   90.00
_cell.angle_gamma   90.00
#
_symmetry.space_group_name_H-M   'P 1'
#
loop_
_entity.id
_entity.type
_entity.pdbx_description
1 polymer ?
#
loop_
_entity_poly.entity_id
_entity_poly.type
_entity_poly.pdbx_seq_one_letter_code
_entity_poly.pdbx_strand_id
1 'polypeptide(L)'
;MADVRIQGVTKSFGDTVAIDDLDLAIKDGEFVVLLGPTGAGKTTTLRLIAGLERPDSGTIHIAGHDATTLSPAERDTAFVFQQYSLYPHLSVFDNLAFPLRSPARRFPEEAVRRRVEEVARMVRIDHKLDNRSTKLSGGEMQRVAIGRALVRKPAIYLMDEPLSSLDAKLRADLRLELKRIQSELGATMLYVTHDQIEAMTMADRIGILADGVLVQIGTPRAIYSEPANLHVAARLGQPAINLLPAGLLPDGGAPTGTKTIGARTEHLAIEKAANGHADGVVDWVEHLGDQNHLHVTVGAKKLVTLTDPDTPLAKGDKVTIRYMAPLYFGSDGQRLM
;
A
#
# COMPACT_ATOMS: atom_id res chain seq x y z
N MET A 1 9.12 20.19 7.26
CA MET A 1 8.09 20.13 8.32
C MET A 1 7.01 19.14 7.87
N ALA A 2 6.15 18.64 8.76
CA ALA A 2 5.08 17.72 8.36
C ALA A 2 3.83 18.50 8.01
N ASP A 3 3.26 18.26 6.83
CA ASP A 3 2.04 18.90 6.35
C ASP A 3 0.79 18.31 6.98
N VAL A 4 0.84 17.04 7.37
CA VAL A 4 -0.25 16.40 8.12
C VAL A 4 0.31 15.71 9.35
N ARG A 5 -0.31 15.98 10.50
CA ARG A 5 0.01 15.31 11.78
C ARG A 5 -1.28 14.84 12.43
N ILE A 6 -1.32 13.57 12.76
CA ILE A 6 -2.33 12.92 13.58
C ILE A 6 -1.64 12.61 14.91
N GLN A 7 -2.23 13.02 16.02
CA GLN A 7 -1.65 12.86 17.35
C GLN A 7 -2.64 12.21 18.30
N GLY A 8 -2.33 10.99 18.74
CA GLY A 8 -3.15 10.19 19.66
C GLY A 8 -4.63 10.12 19.29
N VAL A 9 -4.93 9.96 17.99
CA VAL A 9 -6.33 9.96 17.52
C VAL A 9 -6.97 8.61 17.75
N THR A 10 -8.11 8.61 18.43
CA THR A 10 -8.96 7.43 18.62
C THR A 10 -10.31 7.67 17.97
N LYS A 11 -10.86 6.63 17.33
CA LYS A 11 -12.22 6.62 16.78
C LYS A 11 -12.92 5.29 16.99
N SER A 12 -14.12 5.34 17.56
CA SER A 12 -15.00 4.21 17.80
C SER A 12 -16.35 4.40 17.09
N PHE A 13 -16.96 3.28 16.73
CA PHE A 13 -18.34 3.19 16.21
C PHE A 13 -19.12 2.20 17.09
N GLY A 14 -19.87 2.74 18.06
CA GLY A 14 -20.45 1.91 19.12
C GLY A 14 -19.33 1.24 19.92
N ASP A 15 -19.40 -0.08 20.06
CA ASP A 15 -18.41 -0.87 20.80
C ASP A 15 -17.14 -1.20 19.99
N THR A 16 -17.12 -0.90 18.69
CA THR A 16 -15.97 -1.18 17.81
C THR A 16 -15.00 -0.01 17.79
N VAL A 17 -13.80 -0.18 18.33
CA VAL A 17 -12.69 0.77 18.17
C VAL A 17 -12.10 0.59 16.78
N ALA A 18 -12.33 1.56 15.89
CA ALA A 18 -11.87 1.50 14.50
C ALA A 18 -10.46 2.06 14.30
N ILE A 19 -10.06 3.00 15.16
CA ILE A 19 -8.70 3.55 15.26
C ILE A 19 -8.40 3.72 16.74
N ASP A 20 -7.24 3.24 17.18
CA ASP A 20 -6.80 3.28 18.58
C ASP A 20 -5.44 3.98 18.67
N ASP A 21 -5.41 5.15 19.33
CA ASP A 21 -4.23 5.95 19.64
C ASP A 21 -3.27 6.16 18.45
N LEU A 22 -3.81 6.60 17.31
CA LEU A 22 -3.03 6.74 16.08
C LEU A 22 -2.16 8.00 16.09
N ASP A 23 -0.84 7.79 16.04
CA ASP A 23 0.17 8.80 15.71
C ASP A 23 0.68 8.62 14.28
N LEU A 24 0.52 9.65 13.43
CA LEU A 24 1.01 9.63 12.06
C LEU A 24 1.46 11.02 11.62
N ALA A 25 2.67 11.11 11.07
CA ALA A 25 3.18 12.34 10.46
C ALA A 25 3.56 12.10 9.00
N ILE A 26 3.02 12.95 8.12
CA ILE A 26 3.25 12.96 6.67
C ILE A 26 3.96 14.26 6.31
N LYS A 27 5.12 14.14 5.67
CA LYS A 27 5.95 15.29 5.26
C LYS A 27 5.42 15.92 3.99
N ASP A 28 5.73 17.21 3.80
CA ASP A 28 5.50 17.90 2.53
C ASP A 28 6.12 17.12 1.37
N GLY A 29 5.33 16.91 0.31
CA GLY A 29 5.70 16.14 -0.86
C GLY A 29 5.91 14.64 -0.61
N GLU A 30 5.50 14.09 0.53
CA GLU A 30 5.68 12.67 0.86
C GLU A 30 4.50 11.83 0.33
N PHE A 31 4.83 10.67 -0.26
CA PHE A 31 3.86 9.64 -0.62
C PHE A 31 3.84 8.57 0.48
N VAL A 32 2.85 8.63 1.36
CA VAL A 32 2.65 7.61 2.40
C VAL A 32 1.56 6.63 1.97
N VAL A 33 1.85 5.34 2.11
CA VAL A 33 0.88 4.26 1.88
C VAL A 33 0.51 3.59 3.21
N LEU A 34 -0.77 3.50 3.54
CA LEU A 34 -1.25 2.61 4.61
C LEU A 34 -1.65 1.26 4.02
N LEU A 35 -1.02 0.20 4.52
CA LEU A 35 -1.26 -1.18 4.13
C LEU A 35 -1.81 -1.96 5.33
N GLY A 36 -2.88 -2.71 5.11
CA GLY A 36 -3.57 -3.42 6.20
C GLY A 36 -4.74 -4.23 5.67
N PRO A 37 -5.21 -5.27 6.37
CA PRO A 37 -6.36 -6.05 5.92
C PRO A 37 -7.64 -5.20 5.84
N THR A 38 -8.69 -5.75 5.25
CA THR A 38 -10.04 -5.15 5.31
C THR A 38 -10.44 -4.99 6.78
N GLY A 39 -11.01 -3.84 7.13
CA GLY A 39 -11.39 -3.54 8.52
C GLY A 39 -10.28 -2.99 9.41
N ALA A 40 -9.02 -2.93 8.94
CA ALA A 40 -7.90 -2.46 9.77
C ALA A 40 -7.96 -0.97 10.19
N GLY A 41 -8.89 -0.18 9.66
CA GLY A 41 -9.03 1.26 9.95
C GLY A 41 -8.57 2.21 8.84
N LYS A 42 -8.00 1.72 7.73
CA LYS A 42 -7.40 2.53 6.66
C LYS A 42 -8.32 3.65 6.12
N THR A 43 -9.52 3.29 5.68
CA THR A 43 -10.52 4.23 5.16
C THR A 43 -11.01 5.18 6.27
N THR A 44 -11.13 4.70 7.51
CA THR A 44 -11.47 5.54 8.67
C THR A 44 -10.41 6.61 8.89
N THR A 45 -9.12 6.27 8.80
CA THR A 45 -8.02 7.25 8.86
C THR A 45 -8.15 8.32 7.79
N LEU A 46 -8.41 7.94 6.53
CA LEU A 46 -8.63 8.92 5.46
C LEU A 46 -9.82 9.84 5.76
N ARG A 47 -10.94 9.28 6.22
CA ARG A 47 -12.16 10.06 6.54
C ARG A 47 -11.95 11.00 7.71
N LEU A 48 -11.19 10.60 8.73
CA LEU A 48 -10.81 11.44 9.86
C LEU A 48 -9.98 12.64 9.40
N ILE A 49 -9.00 12.45 8.50
CA ILE A 49 -8.20 13.56 7.94
C ILE A 49 -9.08 14.47 7.06
N ALA A 50 -9.97 13.89 6.26
CA ALA A 50 -10.90 14.63 5.41
C ALA A 50 -12.00 15.40 6.18
N GLY A 51 -12.19 15.10 7.47
CA GLY A 51 -13.28 15.64 8.29
C GLY A 51 -14.65 15.04 8.01
N LEU A 52 -14.70 13.94 7.25
CA LEU A 52 -15.91 13.16 7.00
C LEU A 52 -16.32 12.35 8.24
N GLU A 53 -15.35 12.07 9.11
CA GLU A 53 -15.56 11.54 10.45
C GLU A 53 -14.90 12.48 11.47
N ARG A 54 -15.44 12.52 12.68
CA ARG A 54 -14.84 13.27 13.80
C ARG A 54 -14.12 12.31 14.75
N PRO A 55 -12.88 12.61 15.16
CA PRO A 55 -12.20 11.82 16.18
C PRO A 55 -12.94 11.92 17.51
N ASP A 56 -12.85 10.87 18.33
CA ASP A 56 -13.40 10.90 19.69
C ASP A 56 -12.39 11.51 20.67
N SER A 57 -11.09 11.33 20.41
CA SER A 57 -9.96 11.98 21.09
C SER A 57 -8.79 12.21 20.14
N GLY A 58 -7.79 12.98 20.58
CA GLY A 58 -6.61 13.34 19.79
C GLY A 58 -6.82 14.55 18.88
N THR A 59 -5.78 14.91 18.13
CA THR A 59 -5.79 16.07 17.24
C THR A 59 -5.30 15.75 15.84
N ILE A 60 -5.82 16.51 14.86
CA ILE A 60 -5.43 16.43 13.46
C ILE A 60 -5.01 17.81 13.01
N HIS A 61 -3.75 17.96 12.60
CA HIS A 61 -3.20 19.19 12.03
C HIS A 61 -2.96 19.04 10.54
N ILE A 62 -3.34 20.04 9.75
CA ILE A 62 -3.13 20.10 8.30
C ILE A 62 -2.51 21.46 7.95
N ALA A 63 -1.40 21.45 7.21
CA ALA A 63 -0.60 22.63 6.85
C ALA A 63 -0.29 23.52 8.07
N GLY A 64 0.02 22.91 9.22
CA GLY A 64 0.33 23.61 10.48
C GLY A 64 -0.88 24.13 11.28
N HIS A 65 -2.11 23.98 10.78
CA HIS A 65 -3.32 24.44 11.46
C HIS A 65 -4.06 23.27 12.09
N ASP A 66 -4.66 23.48 13.27
CA ASP A 66 -5.58 22.50 13.86
C ASP A 66 -6.84 22.37 13.00
N ALA A 67 -7.04 21.19 12.44
CA ALA A 67 -8.16 20.83 11.59
C ALA A 67 -9.19 19.94 12.31
N THR A 68 -8.97 19.61 13.58
CA THR A 68 -9.73 18.58 14.33
C THR A 68 -11.24 18.81 14.27
N THR A 69 -11.68 20.05 14.44
CA THR A 69 -13.10 20.44 14.44
C THR A 69 -13.59 21.06 13.13
N LEU A 70 -12.70 21.29 12.16
CA LEU A 70 -13.04 21.89 10.88
C LEU A 70 -13.91 20.95 10.05
N SER A 71 -14.90 21.51 9.35
CA SER A 71 -15.72 20.77 8.40
C SER A 71 -14.90 20.35 7.17
N PRO A 72 -15.35 19.32 6.40
CA PRO A 72 -14.63 18.88 5.20
C PRO A 72 -14.33 19.99 4.19
N ALA A 73 -15.21 20.98 4.06
CA ALA A 73 -15.05 22.08 3.10
C ALA A 73 -13.98 23.09 3.55
N GLU A 74 -13.76 23.22 4.85
CA GLU A 74 -12.75 24.11 5.45
C GLU A 74 -11.36 23.47 5.45
N ARG A 75 -11.29 22.14 5.31
CA ARG A 75 -10.02 21.42 5.20
C ARG A 75 -9.51 21.47 3.76
N ASP A 76 -8.24 21.83 3.60
CA ASP A 76 -7.60 21.87 2.29
C ASP A 76 -7.15 20.47 1.83
N THR A 77 -8.12 19.58 1.62
CA THR A 77 -7.92 18.19 1.21
C THR A 77 -8.63 17.90 -0.12
N ALA A 78 -8.15 16.91 -0.88
CA ALA A 78 -8.90 16.29 -1.97
C ALA A 78 -8.99 14.78 -1.78
N PHE A 79 -10.20 14.24 -1.88
CA PHE A 79 -10.48 12.83 -1.65
C PHE A 79 -10.79 12.11 -2.98
N VAL A 80 -10.09 11.01 -3.24
CA VAL A 80 -10.38 10.06 -4.32
C VAL A 80 -10.94 8.80 -3.69
N PHE A 81 -12.24 8.56 -3.92
CA PHE A 81 -12.94 7.40 -3.39
C PHE A 81 -12.64 6.16 -4.21
N GLN A 82 -12.83 4.98 -3.60
CA GLN A 82 -12.68 3.68 -4.26
C GLN A 82 -13.61 3.53 -5.47
N GLN A 83 -14.84 4.04 -5.35
CA GLN A 83 -15.73 4.23 -6.50
C GLN A 83 -15.43 5.60 -7.10
N TYR A 84 -15.27 5.69 -8.43
CA TYR A 84 -14.84 6.90 -9.13
C TYR A 84 -15.63 8.18 -8.77
N SER A 85 -16.87 8.01 -8.29
CA SER A 85 -17.79 9.07 -7.84
C SER A 85 -17.84 10.26 -8.80
N LEU A 86 -17.86 9.98 -10.11
CA LEU A 86 -17.98 10.99 -11.16
C LEU A 86 -19.43 11.45 -11.27
N TYR A 87 -19.62 12.69 -11.73
CA TYR A 87 -20.95 13.20 -12.05
C TYR A 87 -21.37 12.65 -13.42
N PRO A 88 -22.39 11.77 -13.50
CA PRO A 88 -22.74 11.05 -14.73
C PRO A 88 -23.33 11.96 -15.82
N HIS A 89 -23.92 13.08 -15.41
CA HIS A 89 -24.55 14.06 -16.29
C HIS A 89 -23.56 15.11 -16.83
N LEU A 90 -22.33 15.16 -16.31
CA LEU A 90 -21.30 16.11 -16.70
C LEU A 90 -20.32 15.49 -17.72
N SER A 91 -19.74 16.33 -18.56
CA SER A 91 -18.60 15.98 -19.41
C SER A 91 -17.35 15.69 -18.57
N VAL A 92 -16.30 15.14 -19.16
CA VAL A 92 -14.99 15.02 -18.50
C VAL A 92 -14.47 16.39 -18.12
N PHE A 93 -14.53 17.37 -19.03
CA PHE A 93 -14.14 18.75 -18.76
C PHE A 93 -14.88 19.30 -17.54
N ASP A 94 -16.21 19.15 -17.50
CA ASP A 94 -17.03 19.68 -16.40
C ASP A 94 -16.79 18.95 -15.08
N ASN A 95 -16.51 17.64 -15.12
CA ASN A 95 -16.09 16.89 -13.93
C ASN A 95 -14.80 17.47 -13.34
N LEU A 96 -13.80 17.78 -14.19
CA LEU A 96 -12.53 18.38 -13.77
C LEU A 96 -12.69 19.85 -13.37
N ALA A 97 -13.57 20.61 -14.03
CA ALA A 97 -13.79 22.03 -13.76
C ALA A 97 -14.61 22.27 -12.47
N PHE A 98 -15.47 21.32 -12.09
CA PHE A 98 -16.42 21.47 -10.99
C PHE A 98 -15.79 22.00 -9.68
N PRO A 99 -14.65 21.46 -9.18
CA PRO A 99 -14.06 21.95 -7.93
C PRO A 99 -13.54 23.39 -8.01
N LEU A 100 -13.11 23.82 -9.20
CA LEU A 100 -12.58 25.17 -9.45
C LEU A 100 -13.68 26.23 -9.58
N ARG A 101 -14.89 25.81 -9.99
CA ARG A 101 -16.08 26.65 -10.07
C ARG A 101 -16.86 26.75 -8.75
N SER A 102 -16.38 26.09 -7.69
CA SER A 102 -17.05 26.12 -6.38
C SER A 102 -17.21 27.56 -5.84
N PRO A 103 -18.31 27.89 -5.14
CA PRO A 103 -18.52 29.23 -4.58
C PRO A 103 -17.40 29.71 -3.65
N ALA A 104 -16.68 28.78 -3.03
CA ALA A 104 -15.57 29.05 -2.12
C ALA A 104 -14.26 29.42 -2.84
N ARG A 105 -14.10 29.11 -4.14
CA ARG A 105 -12.84 29.34 -4.87
C ARG A 105 -12.97 30.11 -6.20
N ARG A 106 -14.18 30.25 -6.75
CA ARG A 106 -14.58 31.08 -7.92
C ARG A 106 -13.43 31.54 -8.83
N PHE A 107 -12.71 30.59 -9.42
CA PHE A 107 -11.64 30.91 -10.36
C PHE A 107 -12.22 31.54 -11.64
N PRO A 108 -11.52 32.50 -12.28
CA PRO A 108 -11.90 32.98 -13.61
C PRO A 108 -11.96 31.84 -14.61
N GLU A 109 -12.95 31.83 -15.51
CA GLU A 109 -13.21 30.72 -16.43
C GLU A 109 -12.02 30.38 -17.34
N GLU A 110 -11.22 31.39 -17.73
CA GLU A 110 -9.99 31.17 -18.49
C GLU A 110 -8.93 30.39 -17.67
N ALA A 111 -8.79 30.71 -16.38
CA ALA A 111 -7.90 29.99 -15.48
C ALA A 111 -8.40 28.56 -15.23
N VAL A 112 -9.72 28.36 -15.14
CA VAL A 112 -10.34 27.03 -15.06
C VAL A 112 -9.98 26.21 -16.28
N ARG A 113 -10.22 26.72 -17.49
CA ARG A 113 -9.93 26.01 -18.75
C ARG A 113 -8.46 25.60 -18.83
N ARG A 114 -7.54 26.54 -18.60
CA ARG A 114 -6.09 26.27 -18.63
C ARG A 114 -5.70 25.18 -17.63
N ARG A 115 -6.22 25.22 -16.41
CA ARG A 115 -5.92 24.23 -15.37
C ARG A 115 -6.48 22.85 -15.70
N VAL A 116 -7.70 22.79 -16.24
CA VAL A 116 -8.33 21.54 -16.67
C VAL A 116 -7.53 20.90 -17.81
N GLU A 117 -7.13 21.67 -18.83
CA GLU A 117 -6.32 21.17 -19.95
C GLU A 117 -4.93 20.68 -19.51
N GLU A 118 -4.26 21.41 -18.60
CA GLU A 118 -2.99 20.99 -17.99
C GLU A 118 -3.12 19.63 -17.29
N VAL A 119 -4.11 19.50 -16.40
CA VAL A 119 -4.31 18.27 -15.63
C VAL A 119 -4.81 17.13 -16.51
N ALA A 120 -5.67 17.41 -17.49
CA ALA A 120 -6.16 16.40 -18.42
C ALA A 120 -5.03 15.78 -19.24
N ARG A 121 -4.03 16.56 -19.68
CA ARG A 121 -2.83 16.04 -20.33
C ARG A 121 -1.98 15.20 -19.38
N MET A 122 -1.81 15.65 -18.14
CA MET A 122 -1.06 14.93 -17.11
C MET A 122 -1.63 13.54 -16.83
N VAL A 123 -2.96 13.42 -16.73
CA VAL A 123 -3.65 12.12 -16.54
C VAL A 123 -4.03 11.42 -17.85
N ARG A 124 -3.59 11.94 -19.00
CA ARG A 124 -3.80 11.40 -20.36
C ARG A 124 -5.28 11.20 -20.74
N ILE A 125 -6.13 12.18 -20.44
CA ILE A 125 -7.58 12.17 -20.76
C ILE A 125 -8.04 13.39 -21.56
N ASP A 126 -7.12 14.22 -22.03
CA ASP A 126 -7.36 15.44 -22.81
C ASP A 126 -8.16 15.18 -24.10
N HIS A 127 -7.92 14.06 -24.76
CA HIS A 127 -8.65 13.63 -25.97
C HIS A 127 -10.13 13.24 -25.74
N LYS A 128 -10.60 13.20 -24.48
CA LYS A 128 -12.00 12.86 -24.12
C LYS A 128 -12.70 13.94 -23.29
N LEU A 129 -12.20 15.19 -23.29
CA LEU A 129 -12.77 16.29 -22.50
C LEU A 129 -14.28 16.50 -22.75
N ASP A 130 -14.74 16.33 -23.99
CA ASP A 130 -16.14 16.52 -24.38
C ASP A 130 -17.03 15.30 -24.11
N ASN A 131 -16.44 14.15 -23.78
CA ASN A 131 -17.20 12.93 -23.54
C ASN A 131 -17.93 13.00 -22.19
N ARG A 132 -19.11 12.41 -22.11
CA ARG A 132 -19.75 12.14 -20.81
C ARG A 132 -19.01 11.04 -20.08
N SER A 133 -18.97 11.12 -18.75
CA SER A 133 -18.33 10.10 -17.89
C SER A 133 -18.89 8.69 -18.11
N THR A 134 -20.16 8.56 -18.49
CA THR A 134 -20.82 7.28 -18.84
C THR A 134 -20.32 6.63 -20.13
N LYS A 135 -19.52 7.34 -20.95
CA LYS A 135 -18.92 6.82 -22.19
C LYS A 135 -17.43 6.48 -22.04
N LEU A 136 -16.96 6.36 -20.80
CA LEU A 136 -15.56 6.08 -20.48
C LEU A 136 -15.37 4.63 -20.05
N SER A 137 -14.18 4.09 -20.32
CA SER A 137 -13.75 2.83 -19.71
C SER A 137 -13.49 2.98 -18.21
N GLY A 138 -13.34 1.87 -17.47
CA GLY A 138 -13.00 1.89 -16.04
C GLY A 138 -11.72 2.69 -15.73
N GLY A 139 -10.66 2.45 -16.52
CA GLY A 139 -9.41 3.19 -16.40
C GLY A 139 -9.52 4.67 -16.72
N GLU A 140 -10.32 5.02 -17.72
CA GLU A 140 -10.58 6.42 -18.07
C GLU A 140 -11.37 7.12 -16.96
N MET A 141 -12.40 6.48 -16.39
CA MET A 141 -13.12 7.02 -15.24
C MET A 141 -12.18 7.24 -14.05
N GLN A 142 -11.25 6.31 -13.80
CA GLN A 142 -10.24 6.46 -12.76
C GLN A 142 -9.32 7.67 -13.02
N ARG A 143 -8.84 7.84 -14.26
CA ARG A 143 -8.03 9.01 -14.66
C ARG A 143 -8.78 10.33 -14.43
N VAL A 144 -10.08 10.37 -14.74
CA VAL A 144 -10.93 11.54 -14.48
C VAL A 144 -11.09 11.80 -12.97
N ALA A 145 -11.28 10.75 -12.16
CA ALA A 145 -11.42 10.87 -10.72
C ALA A 145 -10.14 11.44 -10.07
N ILE A 146 -8.97 10.93 -10.47
CA ILE A 146 -7.65 11.44 -10.05
C ILE A 146 -7.47 12.87 -10.55
N GLY A 147 -7.74 13.15 -11.83
CA GLY A 147 -7.62 14.48 -12.41
C GLY A 147 -8.47 15.53 -11.69
N ARG A 148 -9.70 15.18 -11.31
CA ARG A 148 -10.59 16.04 -10.51
C ARG A 148 -10.01 16.38 -9.13
N ALA A 149 -9.22 15.50 -8.53
CA ALA A 149 -8.50 15.84 -7.30
C ALA A 149 -7.31 16.77 -7.59
N LEU A 150 -6.51 16.46 -8.62
CA LEU A 150 -5.29 17.18 -8.98
C LEU A 150 -5.52 18.64 -9.43
N VAL A 151 -6.69 18.98 -9.97
CA VAL A 151 -6.99 20.37 -10.36
C VAL A 151 -6.92 21.33 -9.17
N ARG A 152 -7.22 20.88 -7.93
CA ARG A 152 -7.35 21.75 -6.74
C ARG A 152 -6.04 22.18 -6.10
N LYS A 153 -4.94 21.44 -6.28
CA LYS A 153 -3.68 21.63 -5.52
C LYS A 153 -3.89 21.77 -3.99
N PRO A 154 -4.57 20.81 -3.33
CA PRO A 154 -4.74 20.81 -1.86
C PRO A 154 -3.42 20.59 -1.12
N ALA A 155 -3.41 20.89 0.17
CA ALA A 155 -2.35 20.50 1.10
C ALA A 155 -2.12 18.98 1.19
N ILE A 156 -3.17 18.16 1.01
CA ILE A 156 -3.03 16.70 0.94
C ILE A 156 -4.06 16.04 0.01
N TYR A 157 -3.59 15.05 -0.75
CA TYR A 157 -4.43 14.12 -1.51
C TYR A 157 -4.66 12.84 -0.70
N LEU A 158 -5.93 12.45 -0.56
CA LEU A 158 -6.38 11.27 0.17
C LEU A 158 -6.94 10.27 -0.86
N MET A 159 -6.37 9.07 -0.96
CA MET A 159 -6.74 8.09 -1.98
C MET A 159 -7.14 6.75 -1.36
N ASP A 160 -8.41 6.38 -1.53
CA ASP A 160 -9.01 5.17 -0.95
C ASP A 160 -9.08 4.03 -1.98
N GLU A 161 -8.08 3.14 -1.96
CA GLU A 161 -7.94 2.00 -2.89
C GLU A 161 -8.23 2.35 -4.38
N PRO A 162 -7.65 3.45 -4.92
CA PRO A 162 -8.08 4.00 -6.21
C PRO A 162 -7.82 3.06 -7.42
N LEU A 163 -7.01 2.01 -7.28
CA LEU A 163 -6.68 1.11 -8.38
C LEU A 163 -7.30 -0.29 -8.24
N SER A 164 -8.12 -0.53 -7.21
CA SER A 164 -8.60 -1.88 -6.85
C SER A 164 -9.52 -2.50 -7.91
N SER A 165 -10.27 -1.69 -8.66
CA SER A 165 -11.26 -2.14 -9.65
C SER A 165 -10.68 -2.39 -11.06
N LEU A 166 -9.37 -2.18 -11.24
CA LEU A 166 -8.71 -2.24 -12.55
C LEU A 166 -8.03 -3.58 -12.81
N ASP A 167 -7.92 -3.97 -14.08
CA ASP A 167 -7.14 -5.12 -14.49
C ASP A 167 -5.64 -4.94 -14.20
N ALA A 168 -4.89 -6.05 -14.14
CA ALA A 168 -3.50 -6.05 -13.70
C ALA A 168 -2.58 -5.17 -14.57
N LYS A 169 -2.78 -5.15 -15.90
CA LYS A 169 -1.93 -4.37 -16.82
C LYS A 169 -2.15 -2.88 -16.59
N LEU A 170 -3.41 -2.45 -16.60
CA LEU A 170 -3.75 -1.06 -16.38
C LEU A 170 -3.37 -0.58 -14.97
N ARG A 171 -3.51 -1.43 -13.95
CA ARG A 171 -3.05 -1.15 -12.59
C ARG A 171 -1.54 -0.90 -12.56
N ALA A 172 -0.75 -1.74 -13.23
CA ALA A 172 0.70 -1.55 -13.31
C ALA A 172 1.08 -0.21 -13.95
N ASP A 173 0.45 0.14 -15.07
CA ASP A 173 0.69 1.40 -15.77
C ASP A 173 0.33 2.62 -14.91
N LEU A 174 -0.85 2.60 -14.27
CA LEU A 174 -1.32 3.73 -13.46
C LEU A 174 -0.52 3.92 -12.16
N ARG A 175 0.07 2.88 -11.58
CA ARG A 175 0.97 3.03 -10.42
C ARG A 175 2.19 3.87 -10.79
N LEU A 176 2.82 3.56 -11.92
CA LEU A 176 3.98 4.31 -12.42
C LEU A 176 3.60 5.76 -12.73
N GLU A 177 2.43 5.96 -13.36
CA GLU A 177 1.93 7.31 -13.64
C GLU A 177 1.64 8.09 -12.35
N LEU A 178 1.00 7.49 -11.35
CA LEU A 178 0.73 8.15 -10.07
C LEU A 178 2.01 8.57 -9.35
N LYS A 179 3.01 7.70 -9.28
CA LYS A 179 4.31 8.06 -8.67
C LYS A 179 5.00 9.19 -9.44
N ARG A 180 4.94 9.16 -10.77
CA ARG A 180 5.46 10.25 -11.63
C ARG A 180 4.73 11.57 -11.35
N ILE A 181 3.40 11.57 -11.37
CA ILE A 181 2.57 12.75 -11.11
C ILE A 181 2.88 13.34 -9.73
N GLN A 182 2.99 12.48 -8.72
CA GLN A 182 3.31 12.88 -7.36
C GLN A 182 4.66 13.59 -7.29
N SER A 183 5.69 13.03 -7.94
CA SER A 183 7.03 13.60 -8.02
C SER A 183 7.06 14.93 -8.79
N GLU A 184 6.40 15.01 -9.95
CA GLU A 184 6.34 16.23 -10.77
C GLU A 184 5.62 17.40 -10.05
N LEU A 185 4.62 17.09 -9.22
CA LEU A 185 3.83 18.08 -8.50
C LEU A 185 4.37 18.42 -7.10
N GLY A 186 5.28 17.62 -6.56
CA GLY A 186 5.65 17.69 -5.13
C GLY A 186 4.44 17.46 -4.22
N ALA A 187 3.53 16.57 -4.62
CA ALA A 187 2.25 16.40 -3.95
C ALA A 187 2.37 15.56 -2.67
N THR A 188 1.82 16.04 -1.56
CA THR A 188 1.65 15.28 -0.32
C THR A 188 0.47 14.31 -0.48
N MET A 189 0.71 13.00 -0.39
CA MET A 189 -0.29 11.97 -0.64
C MET A 189 -0.39 10.97 0.52
N LEU A 190 -1.62 10.68 0.94
CA LEU A 190 -1.93 9.50 1.74
C LEU A 190 -2.80 8.56 0.90
N TYR A 191 -2.26 7.38 0.65
CA TYR A 191 -2.86 6.34 -0.16
C TYR A 191 -3.11 5.12 0.71
N VAL A 192 -4.25 4.45 0.53
CA VAL A 192 -4.52 3.21 1.25
C VAL A 192 -4.79 2.09 0.28
N THR A 193 -4.30 0.90 0.63
CA THR A 193 -4.45 -0.30 -0.20
C THR A 193 -4.30 -1.57 0.62
N HIS A 194 -4.67 -2.68 0.01
CA HIS A 194 -4.36 -4.02 0.47
C HIS A 194 -3.30 -4.71 -0.41
N ASP A 195 -2.88 -4.07 -1.50
CA ASP A 195 -1.88 -4.56 -2.45
C ASP A 195 -0.47 -4.12 -2.03
N GLN A 196 0.38 -5.09 -1.69
CA GLN A 196 1.76 -4.82 -1.30
C GLN A 196 2.61 -4.25 -2.43
N ILE A 197 2.34 -4.58 -3.70
CA ILE A 197 3.13 -4.09 -4.82
C ILE A 197 2.87 -2.59 -4.99
N GLU A 198 1.63 -2.14 -4.78
CA GLU A 198 1.31 -0.71 -4.73
C GLU A 198 2.13 0.01 -3.66
N ALA A 199 2.16 -0.53 -2.43
CA ALA A 199 2.92 0.04 -1.33
C ALA A 199 4.44 0.05 -1.61
N MET A 200 4.99 -1.06 -2.11
CA MET A 200 6.43 -1.22 -2.33
C MET A 200 6.97 -0.41 -3.50
N THR A 201 6.13 -0.07 -4.49
CA THR A 201 6.58 0.62 -5.72
C THR A 201 6.35 2.13 -5.71
N MET A 202 5.37 2.63 -4.95
CA MET A 202 5.00 4.05 -4.96
C MET A 202 5.39 4.80 -3.69
N ALA A 203 5.39 4.12 -2.53
CA ALA A 203 5.50 4.79 -1.24
C ALA A 203 6.93 5.25 -0.94
N ASP A 204 7.06 6.44 -0.38
CA ASP A 204 8.27 6.85 0.33
C ASP A 204 8.30 6.21 1.73
N ARG A 205 7.12 6.06 2.35
CA ARG A 205 6.91 5.32 3.60
C ARG A 205 5.64 4.49 3.58
N ILE A 206 5.72 3.30 4.16
CA ILE A 206 4.60 2.38 4.34
C ILE A 206 4.26 2.34 5.84
N GLY A 207 3.00 2.58 6.18
CA GLY A 207 2.43 2.30 7.49
C GLY A 207 1.64 1.00 7.47
N ILE A 208 1.98 0.04 8.33
CA ILE A 208 1.22 -1.20 8.50
C ILE A 208 0.17 -0.99 9.57
N LEU A 209 -1.10 -1.09 9.18
CA LEU A 209 -2.25 -0.91 10.07
C LEU A 209 -2.92 -2.26 10.32
N ALA A 210 -3.18 -2.59 11.57
CA ALA A 210 -3.89 -3.79 12.00
C ALA A 210 -4.78 -3.46 13.19
N ASP A 211 -6.05 -3.88 13.14
CA ASP A 211 -7.02 -3.72 14.24
C ASP A 211 -7.07 -2.30 14.83
N GLY A 212 -7.01 -1.28 13.96
CA GLY A 212 -7.05 0.13 14.35
C GLY A 212 -5.72 0.73 14.82
N VAL A 213 -4.65 -0.08 14.92
CA VAL A 213 -3.34 0.32 15.43
C VAL A 213 -2.30 0.39 14.30
N LEU A 214 -1.49 1.45 14.31
CA LEU A 214 -0.32 1.57 13.42
C LEU A 214 0.85 0.75 13.99
N VAL A 215 0.98 -0.48 13.50
CA VAL A 215 1.96 -1.46 13.99
C VAL A 215 3.39 -1.05 13.70
N GLN A 216 3.66 -0.55 12.50
CA GLN A 216 4.99 -0.11 12.08
C GLN A 216 4.89 0.90 10.95
N ILE A 217 5.78 1.88 10.91
CA ILE A 217 5.92 2.81 9.79
C ILE A 217 7.38 3.05 9.44
N GLY A 218 7.71 3.05 8.15
CA GLY A 218 9.09 3.14 7.69
C GLY A 218 9.18 3.14 6.17
N THR A 219 10.40 3.19 5.63
CA THR A 219 10.59 3.06 4.19
C THR A 219 10.22 1.65 3.72
N PRO A 220 9.86 1.44 2.43
CA PRO A 220 9.56 0.11 1.91
C PRO A 220 10.64 -0.92 2.24
N ARG A 221 11.91 -0.52 2.11
CA ARG A 221 13.06 -1.37 2.46
C ARG A 221 13.06 -1.72 3.95
N ALA A 222 12.90 -0.76 4.84
CA ALA A 222 12.91 -0.98 6.28
C ALA A 222 11.77 -1.90 6.74
N ILE A 223 10.53 -1.70 6.26
CA ILE A 223 9.41 -2.59 6.62
C ILE A 223 9.65 -4.03 6.12
N TYR A 224 10.28 -4.18 4.95
CA TYR A 224 10.56 -5.48 4.35
C TYR A 224 11.70 -6.24 5.06
N SER A 225 12.83 -5.56 5.34
CA SER A 225 14.03 -6.16 5.91
C SER A 225 14.02 -6.23 7.43
N GLU A 226 13.35 -5.29 8.09
CA GLU A 226 13.31 -5.13 9.55
C GLU A 226 11.86 -5.10 10.06
N PRO A 227 11.06 -6.15 9.80
CA PRO A 227 9.70 -6.21 10.31
C PRO A 227 9.70 -6.34 11.84
N ALA A 228 8.91 -5.52 12.53
CA ALA A 228 8.85 -5.48 13.99
C ALA A 228 8.28 -6.78 14.60
N ASN A 229 7.44 -7.50 13.86
CA ASN A 229 6.81 -8.74 14.30
C ASN A 229 6.37 -9.61 13.12
N LEU A 230 5.86 -10.81 13.43
CA LEU A 230 5.36 -11.76 12.45
C LEU A 230 4.26 -11.19 11.55
N HIS A 231 3.36 -10.35 12.09
CA HIS A 231 2.28 -9.77 11.31
C HIS A 231 2.82 -8.87 10.19
N VAL A 232 3.77 -7.99 10.51
CA VAL A 232 4.43 -7.14 9.50
C VAL A 232 5.21 -7.99 8.51
N ALA A 233 5.97 -8.97 9.00
CA ALA A 233 6.79 -9.85 8.16
C ALA A 233 5.96 -10.61 7.12
N ALA A 234 4.77 -11.09 7.51
CA ALA A 234 3.87 -11.87 6.66
C ALA A 234 3.10 -11.02 5.64
N ARG A 235 3.02 -9.70 5.83
CA ARG A 235 2.26 -8.81 4.93
C ARG A 235 3.01 -8.43 3.66
N LEU A 236 4.33 -8.57 3.67
CA LEU A 236 5.22 -8.19 2.57
C LEU A 236 5.98 -9.40 2.01
N GLY A 237 6.30 -9.33 0.73
CA GLY A 237 6.98 -10.36 -0.05
C GLY A 237 6.03 -11.13 -0.97
N GLN A 238 6.50 -11.41 -2.19
CA GLN A 238 5.88 -12.36 -3.10
C GLN A 238 6.99 -13.25 -3.66
N PRO A 239 7.05 -14.55 -3.29
CA PRO A 239 6.17 -15.27 -2.36
C PRO A 239 6.16 -14.72 -0.94
N ALA A 240 5.10 -15.05 -0.18
CA ALA A 240 5.02 -14.68 1.24
C ALA A 240 6.17 -15.31 2.05
N ILE A 241 6.55 -14.68 3.16
CA ILE A 241 7.59 -15.24 4.04
C ILE A 241 7.21 -16.63 4.53
N ASN A 242 8.16 -17.55 4.50
CA ASN A 242 8.00 -18.86 5.12
C ASN A 242 8.19 -18.72 6.62
N LEU A 243 7.20 -19.08 7.42
CA LEU A 243 7.29 -19.08 8.89
C LEU A 243 7.44 -20.52 9.39
N LEU A 244 8.65 -20.87 9.82
CA LEU A 244 9.04 -22.23 10.19
C LEU A 244 9.35 -22.30 11.69
N PRO A 245 8.97 -23.37 12.39
CA PRO A 245 9.33 -23.53 13.80
C PRO A 245 10.85 -23.72 13.93
N ALA A 246 11.42 -23.17 15.00
CA ALA A 246 12.83 -23.41 15.35
C ALA A 246 13.08 -24.92 15.55
N GLY A 247 14.23 -25.40 15.11
CA GLY A 247 14.64 -26.80 15.12
C GLY A 247 14.12 -27.64 13.95
N LEU A 248 13.33 -27.08 13.03
CA LEU A 248 12.88 -27.81 11.83
C LEU A 248 14.01 -28.03 10.82
N LEU A 249 14.87 -27.03 10.67
CA LEU A 249 16.09 -27.04 9.87
C LEU A 249 17.25 -26.59 10.77
N PRO A 250 18.52 -26.80 10.39
CA PRO A 250 19.64 -26.23 11.12
C PRO A 250 19.48 -24.71 11.27
N ASP A 251 19.29 -24.24 12.51
CA ASP A 251 18.75 -22.91 12.84
C ASP A 251 19.66 -21.72 12.49
N GLY A 252 20.80 -21.93 11.84
CA GLY A 252 21.67 -20.87 11.33
C GLY A 252 22.25 -19.91 12.39
N GLY A 253 22.29 -20.33 13.66
CA GLY A 253 22.75 -19.48 14.76
C GLY A 253 21.64 -18.63 15.41
N ALA A 254 20.39 -19.13 15.42
CA ALA A 254 19.25 -18.46 16.04
C ALA A 254 19.52 -18.00 17.49
N PRO A 255 19.15 -16.76 17.87
CA PRO A 255 19.21 -16.27 19.24
C PRO A 255 18.39 -17.14 20.21
N THR A 256 18.79 -17.13 21.49
CA THR A 256 18.04 -17.81 22.55
C THR A 256 16.63 -17.25 22.64
N GLY A 257 15.63 -18.13 22.73
CA GLY A 257 14.21 -17.74 22.78
C GLY A 257 13.49 -17.73 21.42
N THR A 258 14.22 -17.95 20.33
CA THR A 258 13.61 -18.11 19.00
C THR A 258 12.60 -19.25 19.00
N LYS A 259 11.37 -18.97 18.55
CA LYS A 259 10.31 -19.97 18.31
C LYS A 259 9.98 -20.11 16.84
N THR A 260 10.09 -19.03 16.09
CA THR A 260 9.75 -19.00 14.66
C THR A 260 10.89 -18.38 13.87
N ILE A 261 11.27 -19.02 12.77
CA ILE A 261 12.22 -18.56 11.78
C ILE A 261 11.45 -18.20 10.51
N GLY A 262 11.47 -16.92 10.17
CA GLY A 262 10.96 -16.34 8.94
C GLY A 262 12.01 -16.37 7.83
N ALA A 263 11.73 -17.02 6.71
CA ALA A 263 12.66 -17.09 5.58
C ALA A 263 11.95 -16.71 4.27
N ARG A 264 12.45 -15.66 3.63
CA ARG A 264 12.07 -15.29 2.27
C ARG A 264 12.94 -16.05 1.28
N THR A 265 12.68 -15.88 -0.01
CA THR A 265 13.50 -16.45 -1.07
C THR A 265 14.99 -16.22 -0.84
N GLU A 266 15.39 -14.97 -0.61
CA GLU A 266 16.78 -14.56 -0.39
C GLU A 266 17.39 -15.07 0.93
N HIS A 267 16.57 -15.60 1.83
CA HIS A 267 17.03 -16.21 3.09
C HIS A 267 17.24 -17.72 2.96
N LEU A 268 16.92 -18.31 1.81
CA LEU A 268 16.96 -19.75 1.56
C LEU A 268 17.93 -20.07 0.42
N ALA A 269 18.84 -20.99 0.68
CA ALA A 269 19.59 -21.70 -0.36
C ALA A 269 19.05 -23.12 -0.47
N ILE A 270 18.51 -23.50 -1.63
CA ILE A 270 17.96 -24.83 -1.89
C ILE A 270 18.77 -25.49 -3.00
N GLU A 271 19.29 -26.69 -2.71
CA GLU A 271 20.13 -27.47 -3.62
C GLU A 271 19.62 -28.92 -3.67
N LYS A 272 19.83 -29.60 -4.80
CA LYS A 272 19.50 -31.02 -4.94
C LYS A 272 20.39 -31.85 -4.00
N ALA A 273 19.78 -32.74 -3.22
CA ALA A 273 20.51 -33.56 -2.27
C ALA A 273 21.45 -34.54 -2.98
N ALA A 274 22.76 -34.45 -2.70
CA ALA A 274 23.78 -35.32 -3.30
C ALA A 274 24.26 -36.45 -2.36
N ASN A 275 24.16 -36.27 -1.04
CA ASN A 275 24.87 -37.10 -0.04
C ASN A 275 23.95 -37.84 0.94
N GLY A 276 22.76 -38.27 0.50
CA GLY A 276 21.83 -39.10 1.29
C GLY A 276 21.02 -38.36 2.36
N HIS A 277 21.51 -37.24 2.89
CA HIS A 277 20.73 -36.32 3.72
C HIS A 277 19.85 -35.42 2.86
N ALA A 278 18.60 -35.25 3.26
CA ALA A 278 17.63 -34.37 2.62
C ALA A 278 16.76 -33.73 3.69
N ASP A 279 16.62 -32.41 3.59
CA ASP A 279 15.77 -31.61 4.47
C ASP A 279 14.31 -31.65 4.01
N GLY A 280 14.08 -31.78 2.71
CA GLY A 280 12.74 -31.77 2.14
C GLY A 280 12.63 -32.44 0.78
N VAL A 281 11.41 -32.42 0.25
CA VAL A 281 11.06 -32.97 -1.06
C VAL A 281 10.29 -31.91 -1.85
N VAL A 282 10.65 -31.74 -3.12
CA VAL A 282 9.93 -30.85 -4.05
C VAL A 282 8.56 -31.44 -4.35
N ASP A 283 7.51 -30.71 -3.98
CA ASP A 283 6.13 -31.09 -4.27
C ASP A 283 5.72 -30.70 -5.69
N TRP A 284 6.14 -29.50 -6.09
CA TRP A 284 5.69 -28.86 -7.32
C TRP A 284 6.65 -27.73 -7.72
N VAL A 285 6.78 -27.53 -9.04
CA VAL A 285 7.46 -26.37 -9.64
C VAL A 285 6.40 -25.64 -10.46
N GLU A 286 6.01 -24.44 -10.01
CA GLU A 286 5.09 -23.58 -10.73
C GLU A 286 5.90 -22.64 -11.64
N HIS A 287 5.67 -22.75 -12.95
CA HIS A 287 6.39 -21.99 -13.97
C HIS A 287 5.70 -20.66 -14.27
N LEU A 288 6.36 -19.53 -13.99
CA LEU A 288 5.81 -18.18 -14.15
C LEU A 288 6.46 -17.37 -15.28
N GLY A 289 7.36 -17.99 -16.04
CA GLY A 289 8.05 -17.36 -17.16
C GLY A 289 9.49 -16.99 -16.80
N ASP A 290 9.68 -15.81 -16.19
CA ASP A 290 11.00 -15.28 -15.81
C ASP A 290 11.51 -15.80 -14.44
N GLN A 291 10.67 -16.52 -13.71
CA GLN A 291 11.00 -17.21 -12.47
C GLN A 291 10.06 -18.42 -12.26
N ASN A 292 10.46 -19.32 -11.38
CA ASN A 292 9.63 -20.44 -10.94
C ASN A 292 9.34 -20.33 -9.43
N HIS A 293 8.13 -20.67 -9.04
CA HIS A 293 7.78 -20.94 -7.65
C HIS A 293 8.09 -22.40 -7.32
N LEU A 294 9.02 -22.62 -6.39
CA LEU A 294 9.38 -23.93 -5.89
C LEU A 294 8.64 -24.23 -4.59
N HIS A 295 7.77 -25.24 -4.62
CA HIS A 295 7.04 -25.71 -3.44
C HIS A 295 7.75 -26.93 -2.86
N VAL A 296 8.16 -26.84 -1.59
CA VAL A 296 8.91 -27.90 -0.90
C VAL A 296 8.22 -28.26 0.40
N THR A 297 8.07 -29.56 0.67
CA THR A 297 7.66 -30.07 1.98
C THR A 297 8.90 -30.39 2.82
N VAL A 298 8.95 -29.85 4.05
CA VAL A 298 9.99 -30.05 5.06
C VAL A 298 9.33 -30.52 6.34
N GLY A 299 9.48 -31.80 6.67
CA GLY A 299 8.74 -32.42 7.76
C GLY A 299 7.23 -32.26 7.59
N ALA A 300 6.58 -31.58 8.54
CA ALA A 300 5.13 -31.28 8.51
C ALA A 300 4.79 -29.87 7.95
N LYS A 301 5.78 -29.13 7.44
CA LYS A 301 5.60 -27.76 6.92
C LYS A 301 5.80 -27.73 5.41
N LYS A 302 5.14 -26.76 4.78
CA LYS A 302 5.38 -26.39 3.38
C LYS A 302 6.08 -25.04 3.35
N LEU A 303 7.03 -24.92 2.43
CA LEU A 303 7.66 -23.65 2.11
C LEU A 303 7.55 -23.39 0.60
N VAL A 304 7.54 -22.11 0.25
CA VAL A 304 7.55 -21.63 -1.13
C VAL A 304 8.70 -20.65 -1.28
N THR A 305 9.52 -20.85 -2.30
CA THR A 305 10.62 -19.95 -2.66
C THR A 305 10.66 -19.72 -4.15
N LEU A 306 11.31 -18.65 -4.60
CA LEU A 306 11.66 -18.51 -6.02
C LEU A 306 12.88 -19.36 -6.36
N THR A 307 12.95 -19.81 -7.60
CA THR A 307 14.12 -20.43 -8.23
C THR A 307 14.18 -19.99 -9.70
N ASP A 308 15.37 -20.08 -10.30
CA ASP A 308 15.57 -19.75 -11.71
C ASP A 308 14.65 -20.53 -12.66
N PRO A 309 14.27 -19.97 -13.82
CA PRO A 309 13.49 -20.64 -14.85
C PRO A 309 14.08 -21.98 -15.28
N ASP A 310 15.41 -22.04 -15.40
CA ASP A 310 16.17 -23.20 -15.87
C ASP A 310 16.56 -24.16 -14.73
N THR A 311 15.89 -24.06 -13.58
CA THR A 311 16.18 -24.93 -12.42
C THR A 311 16.14 -26.42 -12.82
N PRO A 312 17.13 -27.23 -12.43
CA PRO A 312 17.12 -28.68 -12.70
C PRO A 312 16.22 -29.45 -11.71
N LEU A 313 15.59 -28.75 -10.75
CA LEU A 313 14.73 -29.35 -9.74
C LEU A 313 13.37 -29.75 -10.33
N ALA A 314 12.93 -30.96 -10.02
CA ALA A 314 11.64 -31.48 -10.42
C ALA A 314 10.85 -32.05 -9.24
N LYS A 315 9.54 -32.22 -9.42
CA LYS A 315 8.69 -32.90 -8.44
C LYS A 315 9.29 -34.26 -8.03
N GLY A 316 9.38 -34.49 -6.72
CA GLY A 316 9.96 -35.69 -6.12
C GLY A 316 11.45 -35.60 -5.84
N ASP A 317 12.13 -34.55 -6.31
CA ASP A 317 13.54 -34.35 -5.96
C ASP A 317 13.69 -34.09 -4.45
N LYS A 318 14.68 -34.75 -3.88
CA LYS A 318 15.13 -34.49 -2.51
C LYS A 318 16.07 -33.29 -2.50
N VAL A 319 15.89 -32.38 -1.55
CA VAL A 319 16.66 -31.15 -1.46
C VAL A 319 17.26 -30.95 -0.07
N THR A 320 18.38 -30.25 -0.03
CA THR A 320 18.96 -29.68 1.18
C THR A 320 18.70 -28.18 1.22
N ILE A 321 18.41 -27.66 2.40
CA ILE A 321 17.96 -26.27 2.61
C ILE A 321 18.84 -25.63 3.68
N ARG A 322 19.42 -24.48 3.36
CA ARG A 322 20.21 -23.69 4.31
C ARG A 322 19.62 -22.30 4.48
N TYR A 323 19.56 -21.84 5.72
CA TYR A 323 19.30 -20.45 6.01
C TYR A 323 20.55 -19.61 5.80
N MET A 324 20.40 -18.46 5.13
CA MET A 324 21.51 -17.51 4.90
C MET A 324 21.48 -16.36 5.91
N ALA A 325 20.40 -15.60 5.95
CA ALA A 325 20.19 -14.51 6.89
C ALA A 325 18.71 -14.45 7.28
N PRO A 326 18.19 -15.47 7.97
CA PRO A 326 16.76 -15.57 8.22
C PRO A 326 16.32 -14.60 9.31
N LEU A 327 15.01 -14.52 9.46
CA LEU A 327 14.35 -13.66 10.41
C LEU A 327 13.94 -14.47 11.66
N TYR A 328 14.48 -14.18 12.84
CA TYR A 328 14.07 -14.77 14.13
C TYR A 328 12.94 -14.04 14.86
N PHE A 329 11.99 -14.80 15.42
CA PHE A 329 10.87 -14.29 16.21
C PHE A 329 10.65 -15.09 17.50
N GLY A 330 10.28 -14.40 18.57
CA GLY A 330 9.97 -14.96 19.87
C GLY A 330 8.60 -15.65 19.93
N SER A 331 8.23 -16.15 21.11
CA SER A 331 6.91 -16.77 21.35
C SER A 331 5.74 -15.78 21.30
N ASP A 332 6.02 -14.51 21.56
CA ASP A 332 5.08 -13.38 21.46
C ASP A 332 4.93 -12.87 20.01
N GLY A 333 5.67 -13.45 19.06
CA GLY A 333 5.69 -13.04 17.66
C GLY A 333 6.50 -11.77 17.39
N GLN A 334 7.17 -11.20 18.41
CA GLN A 334 8.04 -10.05 18.24
C GLN A 334 9.36 -10.44 17.59
N ARG A 335 9.94 -9.48 16.87
CA ARG A 335 11.25 -9.61 16.24
C ARG A 335 12.34 -9.75 17.31
N LEU A 336 13.17 -10.78 17.20
CA LEU A 336 14.41 -10.88 17.98
C LEU A 336 15.54 -10.21 17.19
N MET A 337 16.31 -9.37 17.88
CA MET A 337 17.52 -8.73 17.36
C MET A 337 18.75 -9.56 17.68
#